data_AF-A0A382U1E3-F1
#
_entry.id   AF-A0A382U1E3-F1
#
_cell.length_a   1.000
_cell.length_b   1.000
_cell.length_c   1.000
_cell.angle_alpha   90.00
_cell.angle_beta   90.00
_cell.angle_gamma   90.00
#
_symmetry.space_group_name_H-M   'P 1'
#
loop_
_entity.id
_entity.type
_entity.pdbx_description
1 polymer ?
#
loop_
_entity_poly.entity_id
_entity_poly.type
_entity_poly.pdbx_seq_one_letter_code
_entity_poly.pdbx_strand_id
1 'polypeptide(L)'
;MSTYIIAVSIAIPIFILLIGIEAFAASRKGLQINHSADMISSLSSGITNTTRDGIKFGFVFLSYTWLVDHITIIKVEPLSLAIVIAFIAEDF
;
A
#
# COMPACT_ATOMS: atom_id res chain seq x y z
N MET A 1 15.47 -13.29 -2.59
CA MET A 1 14.70 -12.02 -2.69
C MET A 1 13.76 -11.94 -1.50
N SER A 2 13.42 -10.75 -1.00
CA SER A 2 12.44 -10.62 0.10
C SER A 2 11.10 -11.18 -0.37
N THR A 3 10.42 -11.99 0.47
CA THR A 3 9.07 -12.53 0.20
C THR A 3 8.09 -11.41 -0.18
N TYR A 4 8.27 -10.23 0.41
CA TYR A 4 7.52 -9.02 0.08
C TYR A 4 7.66 -8.62 -1.39
N ILE A 5 8.89 -8.55 -1.92
CA ILE A 5 9.15 -8.14 -3.30
C ILE A 5 8.49 -9.13 -4.28
N ILE A 6 8.54 -10.43 -3.98
CA ILE A 6 7.89 -11.47 -4.79
C ILE A 6 6.38 -11.29 -4.77
N ALA A 7 5.79 -11.12 -3.59
CA ALA A 7 4.35 -10.92 -3.44
C ALA A 7 3.86 -9.68 -4.20
N VAL A 8 4.54 -8.54 -4.05
CA VAL A 8 4.19 -7.28 -4.72
C VAL A 8 4.37 -7.37 -6.24
N SER A 9 5.43 -8.04 -6.71
CA SER A 9 5.67 -8.23 -8.15
C SER A 9 4.57 -9.05 -8.84
N ILE A 10 3.90 -9.94 -8.10
CA ILE A 10 2.75 -10.73 -8.59
C ILE A 10 1.44 -9.95 -8.41
N ALA A 11 1.28 -9.26 -7.28
CA ALA A 11 0.06 -8.54 -6.95
C ALA A 11 -0.22 -7.37 -7.92
N ILE A 12 0.79 -6.59 -8.29
CA ILE A 12 0.61 -5.42 -9.17
C ILE A 12 0.01 -5.80 -10.53
N PRO A 13 0.55 -6.77 -11.28
CA PRO A 13 -0.05 -7.21 -12.55
C PRO A 13 -1.49 -7.71 -12.41
N ILE A 14 -1.78 -8.49 -11.36
CA ILE A 14 -3.13 -8.99 -11.09
C ILE A 14 -4.09 -7.81 -10.83
N PHE A 15 -3.66 -6.84 -10.04
CA PHE A 15 -4.46 -5.66 -9.72
C PHE A 15 -4.76 -4.82 -10.97
N ILE A 16 -3.78 -4.60 -11.85
CA ILE A 16 -3.96 -3.91 -13.13
C ILE A 16 -4.98 -4.66 -14.01
N LEU A 17 -4.91 -5.99 -14.05
CA LEU A 17 -5.84 -6.82 -14.81
C LEU A 17 -7.27 -6.67 -14.28
N LEU A 18 -7.45 -6.74 -12.95
CA LEU A 18 -8.75 -6.58 -12.30
C LEU A 18 -9.35 -5.20 -12.56
N ILE A 19 -8.56 -4.14 -12.45
CA ILE A 19 -8.96 -2.77 -12.80
C ILE A 19 -9.40 -2.70 -14.27
N GLY A 20 -8.70 -3.37 -15.18
CA GLY A 20 -9.06 -3.43 -16.60
C GLY A 20 -10.40 -4.12 -16.83
N ILE A 21 -10.66 -5.23 -16.14
CA ILE A 21 -11.96 -5.93 -16.18
C ILE A 21 -13.08 -5.02 -15.67
N GLU A 22 -12.85 -4.36 -14.54
CA GLU A 22 -13.82 -3.45 -13.93
C GLU A 22 -14.12 -2.26 -14.85
N ALA A 23 -13.11 -1.61 -15.40
CA ALA A 23 -13.26 -0.50 -16.34
C ALA A 23 -14.07 -0.91 -17.58
N PHE A 24 -13.83 -2.12 -18.10
CA PHE A 24 -14.58 -2.66 -19.23
C PHE A 24 -16.05 -2.93 -18.86
N ALA A 25 -16.30 -3.54 -17.70
CA ALA A 25 -17.65 -3.80 -17.21
C ALA A 25 -18.42 -2.50 -16.93
N ALA A 26 -17.77 -1.49 -16.34
CA ALA A 26 -18.31 -0.17 -16.06
C ALA A 26 -18.68 0.56 -17.35
N SER A 27 -17.78 0.53 -18.35
CA SER A 27 -18.03 1.09 -19.68
C SER A 27 -19.25 0.46 -20.36
N ARG A 28 -19.42 -0.87 -20.28
CA ARG A 28 -20.61 -1.55 -20.83
C ARG A 28 -21.91 -1.19 -20.12
N LYS A 29 -21.85 -0.85 -18.83
CA LYS A 29 -23.02 -0.47 -18.02
C LYS A 29 -23.31 1.04 -18.07
N GLY A 30 -22.48 1.83 -18.76
CA GLY A 30 -22.62 3.29 -18.79
C GLY A 30 -22.39 3.95 -17.43
N LEU A 31 -21.74 3.27 -16.50
CA LEU A 31 -21.44 3.75 -15.15
C LEU A 31 -19.98 4.22 -15.11
N GLN A 32 -19.74 5.42 -14.59
CA GLN A 32 -18.39 5.83 -14.22
C GLN A 32 -18.12 5.36 -12.79
N ILE A 33 -17.42 4.23 -12.68
CA ILE A 33 -16.97 3.67 -11.40
C ILE A 33 -15.50 4.06 -11.15
N ASN A 34 -14.68 4.01 -12.20
CA ASN A 34 -13.25 4.33 -12.10
C ASN A 34 -13.01 5.84 -12.24
N HIS A 35 -12.80 6.53 -11.12
CA HIS A 35 -12.22 7.87 -11.15
C HIS A 35 -10.75 7.76 -11.59
N SER A 36 -10.43 8.37 -12.73
CA SER A 36 -9.08 8.26 -13.31
C SER A 36 -7.99 8.79 -12.37
N ALA A 37 -8.31 9.80 -11.55
CA ALA A 37 -7.40 10.35 -10.55
C ALA A 37 -7.02 9.31 -9.48
N ASP A 38 -8.00 8.59 -8.93
CA ASP A 38 -7.79 7.60 -7.86
C ASP A 38 -7.00 6.40 -8.38
N MET A 39 -7.29 5.97 -9.62
CA MET A 39 -6.57 4.89 -10.30
C MET A 39 -5.10 5.25 -10.53
N ILE A 40 -4.83 6.45 -11.06
CA ILE A 40 -3.46 6.92 -11.33
C ILE A 40 -2.69 7.08 -10.02
N SER A 41 -3.32 7.67 -8.99
CA SER A 41 -2.72 7.84 -7.67
C SER A 41 -2.32 6.49 -7.06
N SER A 42 -3.23 5.50 -7.10
CA SER A 42 -3.00 4.16 -6.55
C SER A 42 -1.87 3.42 -7.27
N LEU A 43 -1.88 3.44 -8.61
CA LEU A 43 -0.85 2.78 -9.41
C LEU A 43 0.52 3.46 -9.25
N SER A 44 0.54 4.80 -9.24
CA SER A 44 1.78 5.57 -9.05
C SER A 44 2.40 5.30 -7.67
N SER A 45 1.57 5.25 -6.62
CA SER A 45 2.02 4.89 -5.26
C SER A 45 2.59 3.47 -5.20
N GLY A 46 1.89 2.50 -5.80
CA GLY A 46 2.35 1.11 -5.85
C GLY A 46 3.68 0.94 -6.56
N ILE A 47 3.88 1.59 -7.71
CA ILE A 47 5.15 1.58 -8.45
C ILE A 47 6.25 2.27 -7.65
N THR A 48 5.96 3.39 -7.01
CA THR A 48 6.93 4.16 -6.21
C THR A 48 7.40 3.37 -4.99
N ASN A 49 6.48 2.75 -4.25
CA ASN A 49 6.81 1.92 -3.08
C ASN A 49 7.61 0.68 -3.49
N THR A 50 7.21 0.01 -4.56
CA THR A 50 7.96 -1.16 -5.08
C THR A 50 9.37 -0.77 -5.53
N THR A 51 9.51 0.38 -6.17
CA THR A 51 10.81 0.92 -6.62
C THR A 51 11.67 1.30 -5.43
N ARG A 52 11.11 2.00 -4.44
CA ARG A 52 11.79 2.36 -3.19
C ARG A 52 12.31 1.12 -2.46
N ASP A 53 11.49 0.09 -2.33
CA ASP A 53 11.84 -1.13 -1.60
C ASP A 53 12.77 -2.05 -2.40
N GLY A 54 12.73 -1.97 -3.73
CA GLY A 54 13.67 -2.65 -4.64
C GLY A 54 15.05 -2.00 -4.64
N ILE A 55 15.12 -0.67 -4.54
CA ILE A 55 16.35 0.09 -4.35
C ILE A 55 16.78 -0.10 -2.90
N LYS A 56 17.46 -1.21 -2.61
CA LYS A 56 18.06 -1.55 -1.30
C LYS A 56 19.14 -0.56 -0.81
N PHE A 57 19.28 0.59 -1.47
CA PHE A 57 20.30 1.59 -1.23
C PHE A 57 19.63 2.95 -0.98
N GLY A 58 19.64 3.38 0.27
CA GLY A 58 19.10 4.67 0.68
C GLY A 58 19.67 5.06 2.04
N PHE A 59 19.86 6.35 2.26
CA PHE A 59 20.29 6.88 3.55
C PHE A 59 19.06 7.09 4.43
N VAL A 60 18.97 6.34 5.54
CA VAL A 60 17.91 6.50 6.54
C VAL A 60 18.40 7.51 7.58
N PHE A 61 17.88 8.74 7.54
CA PHE A 61 18.19 9.77 8.54
C PHE A 61 17.50 9.51 9.88
N LEU A 62 16.28 8.99 9.84
CA LEU A 62 15.47 8.68 11.02
C LEU A 62 14.79 7.32 10.82
N SER A 63 15.17 6.34 11.63
CA SER A 63 14.60 5.00 11.51
C SER A 63 13.28 4.89 12.29
N TYR A 64 12.40 4.00 11.84
CA TYR A 64 11.17 3.69 12.56
C TYR A 64 11.47 3.22 14.00
N THR A 65 12.50 2.39 14.20
CA THR A 65 12.93 1.96 15.53
C THR A 65 13.31 3.14 16.42
N TRP A 66 14.08 4.11 15.89
CA TRP A 66 14.45 5.30 16.66
C TRP A 66 13.22 6.11 17.08
N LEU A 67 12.25 6.28 16.18
CA LEU A 67 10.97 6.93 16.49
C LEU A 67 10.22 6.19 17.59
N VAL A 68 10.15 4.86 17.50
CA VAL A 68 9.46 4.04 18.50
C VAL A 68 10.13 4.18 19.87
N ASP A 69 11.45 4.22 19.93
CA ASP A 69 12.17 4.26 21.20
C ASP A 69 12.14 5.64 21.88
N HIS A 70 12.06 6.73 21.10
CA HIS A 70 12.18 8.10 21.63
C HIS A 70 10.90 8.92 21.61
N ILE A 71 9.95 8.62 20.72
CA ILE A 71 8.74 9.44 20.49
C ILE A 71 7.46 8.73 20.93
N THR A 72 7.47 7.41 21.12
CA THR A 72 6.24 6.68 21.49
C THR A 72 5.65 7.18 22.80
N ILE A 73 4.43 7.72 22.71
CA ILE A 73 3.66 8.21 23.88
C ILE A 73 2.80 7.09 24.46
N ILE A 74 2.24 6.23 23.60
CA ILE A 74 1.34 5.15 23.98
C ILE A 74 1.80 3.86 23.30
N LYS A 75 2.05 2.81 24.10
CA LYS A 75 2.26 1.44 23.60
C LYS A 75 0.97 0.67 23.81
N VAL A 76 0.41 0.16 22.72
CA VAL A 76 -0.80 -0.67 22.78
C VAL A 76 -0.40 -2.13 22.85
N GLU A 77 -0.73 -2.76 23.97
CA GLU A 77 -0.66 -4.20 24.17
C GLU A 77 -2.07 -4.71 24.51
N PRO A 78 -2.54 -5.84 23.95
CA PRO A 78 -1.84 -6.84 23.13
C PRO A 78 -1.80 -6.54 21.62
N LEU A 79 -0.97 -7.29 20.88
CA LEU A 79 -0.79 -7.15 19.42
C LEU A 79 -2.11 -7.22 18.63
N SER A 80 -3.05 -8.07 19.06
CA SER A 80 -4.36 -8.18 18.41
C SER A 80 -5.13 -6.86 18.43
N LEU A 81 -5.10 -6.15 19.56
CA LEU A 81 -5.74 -4.83 19.70
C LEU A 81 -5.00 -3.78 18.86
N ALA A 82 -3.66 -3.82 18.86
CA ALA A 82 -2.86 -2.92 18.03
C ALA A 82 -3.15 -3.09 16.54
N ILE A 83 -3.33 -4.33 16.06
CA ILE A 83 -3.72 -4.62 14.66
C ILE A 83 -5.09 -4.03 14.33
N VAL A 84 -6.09 -4.20 15.21
CA VAL A 84 -7.44 -3.64 14.98
C VAL A 84 -7.39 -2.11 14.92
N ILE A 85 -6.66 -1.48 15.84
CA ILE A 85 -6.53 -0.01 15.85
C ILE A 85 -5.78 0.47 14.62
N ALA A 86 -4.69 -0.21 14.22
CA ALA A 86 -3.93 0.14 13.03
C ALA A 86 -4.79 0.04 11.77
N PHE A 87 -5.57 -1.04 11.63
CA PHE A 87 -6.50 -1.19 10.51
C PHE A 87 -7.53 -0.07 10.45
N ILE A 88 -8.11 0.32 11.59
CA ILE A 88 -9.07 1.43 11.63
C ILE A 88 -8.39 2.77 11.29
N ALA A 89 -7.19 3.02 11.82
CA ALA A 89 -6.51 4.31 11.65
C ALA A 89 -5.84 4.49 10.28
N GLU A 90 -5.48 3.40 9.60
CA GLU A 90 -4.83 3.44 8.29
C GLU A 90 -5.83 3.37 7.13
N ASP A 91 -6.91 2.59 7.28
CA ASP A 91 -7.81 2.24 6.17
C ASP A 91 -9.12 3.05 6.15
N PHE A 92 -9.55 3.65 7.27
CA PHE A 92 -10.74 4.51 7.36
C PHE A 92 -10.38 6.00 7.51
#